data_AF-A0A1I7SIU6-F1
#
_entry.id   AF-A0A1I7SIU6-F1
#
_cell.length_a   1.000
_cell.length_b   1.000
_cell.length_c   1.000
_cell.angle_alpha   90.00
_cell.angle_beta   90.00
_cell.angle_gamma   90.00
#
_symmetry.space_group_name_H-M   'P 1'
#
loop_
_entity.id
_entity.type
_entity.pdbx_description
1 polymer ?
#
loop_
_entity_poly.entity_id
_entity_poly.type
_entity_poly.pdbx_seq_one_letter_code
_entity_poly.pdbx_strand_id
1 'polypeptide(L)' 'GPPGAPGADGPPGPAGPPGEPGPDGAPGADGQPGPAGPPGGSGTAGEKGICPKYCAIDGGVFFEDGTRR' A
#
# COMPACT_ATOMS: atom_id res chain seq x y z
N GLY A 1 76.81 -3.81 -55.22
CA GLY A 1 76.88 -3.93 -53.75
C GLY A 1 75.71 -4.75 -53.25
N PRO A 2 75.77 -5.30 -52.03
CA PRO A 2 74.63 -6.04 -51.48
C PRO A 2 73.43 -5.09 -51.26
N PRO A 3 72.19 -5.62 -51.29
CA PRO A 3 71.01 -4.86 -50.89
C PRO A 3 71.14 -4.32 -49.46
N GLY A 4 70.50 -3.17 -49.21
CA GLY A 4 70.42 -2.61 -47.86
C GLY A 4 69.67 -3.54 -46.91
N ALA A 5 69.96 -3.41 -45.61
CA ALA A 5 69.20 -4.12 -44.57
C ALA A 5 67.73 -3.69 -44.61
N PRO A 6 66.79 -4.59 -44.27
CA PRO A 6 65.39 -4.23 -44.10
C PRO A 6 65.22 -3.07 -43.11
N GLY A 7 64.17 -2.27 -43.32
CA GLY A 7 63.80 -1.22 -42.38
C GLY A 7 63.42 -1.78 -41.02
N ALA A 8 63.52 -0.95 -39.99
CA ALA A 8 63.02 -1.29 -38.67
C ALA A 8 61.48 -1.42 -38.69
N ASP A 9 60.96 -2.25 -37.78
CA ASP A 9 59.52 -2.36 -37.59
C ASP A 9 58.89 -1.02 -37.21
N GLY A 10 57.63 -0.83 -37.62
CA GLY A 10 56.87 0.35 -37.24
C GLY A 10 56.59 0.41 -35.74
N PRO A 11 56.25 1.60 -35.21
CA PRO A 11 55.84 1.72 -33.81
C PRO A 11 54.52 0.96 -33.56
N PRO A 12 54.25 0.56 -32.30
CA PRO A 12 52.94 0.03 -31.93
C PRO A 12 51.80 0.99 -32.30
N GLY A 13 50.63 0.42 -32.60
CA GLY A 13 49.43 1.20 -32.87
C GLY A 13 48.94 1.98 -31.64
N PRO A 14 48.06 2.97 -31.84
CA PRO A 14 47.46 3.71 -30.73
C PRO A 14 46.59 2.80 -29.86
N ALA A 15 46.36 3.23 -28.62
CA ALA A 15 45.40 2.58 -27.74
C ALA A 15 43.99 2.62 -28.36
N GLY A 16 43.19 1.58 -28.07
CA GLY A 16 41.79 1.55 -28.48
C GLY A 16 40.94 2.61 -27.76
N PRO A 17 39.72 2.89 -28.27
CA PRO A 17 38.80 3.79 -27.59
C PRO A 17 38.38 3.24 -26.22
N PRO A 18 37.91 4.10 -25.29
CA PRO A 18 37.27 3.67 -24.07
C PRO A 18 36.07 2.75 -24.35
N GLY A 19 35.76 1.87 -23.39
CA GLY A 19 34.55 1.04 -23.46
C GLY A 19 33.27 1.86 -23.34
N GLU A 20 32.14 1.23 -23.69
CA GLU A 20 30.83 1.85 -23.54
C GLU A 20 30.46 2.06 -22.05
N PRO A 21 29.60 3.05 -21.74
CA PRO A 21 29.05 3.20 -20.39
C PRO A 21 28.36 1.92 -19.92
N GLY A 22 28.35 1.70 -18.60
CA GLY A 22 27.57 0.61 -18.01
C GLY A 22 26.06 0.80 -18.20
N PRO A 23 25.27 -0.27 -18.02
CA PRO A 23 23.82 -0.19 -18.08
C PRO A 23 23.26 0.67 -16.94
N ASP A 24 22.03 1.16 -17.12
CA ASP A 24 21.28 1.87 -16.09
C ASP A 24 21.07 0.99 -14.84
N GLY A 25 20.95 1.64 -13.68
CA GLY A 25 20.62 0.98 -12.42
C GLY A 25 19.21 0.37 -12.44
N ALA A 26 18.98 -0.62 -11.58
CA ALA A 26 17.65 -1.18 -11.39
C ALA A 26 16.66 -0.11 -10.86
N PRO A 27 15.36 -0.21 -11.18
CA PRO A 27 14.33 0.63 -10.58
C PRO A 27 14.37 0.58 -9.05
N GLY A 28 13.94 1.66 -8.40
CA GLY A 28 13.77 1.68 -6.94
C GLY A 28 12.72 0.66 -6.46
N ALA A 29 12.77 0.32 -5.18
CA ALA A 29 11.76 -0.51 -4.55
C ALA A 29 10.38 0.19 -4.52
N ASP A 30 9.32 -0.61 -4.50
CA ASP A 30 7.96 -0.09 -4.34
C ASP A 30 7.80 0.70 -3.04
N GLY A 31 6.90 1.68 -3.04
CA GLY A 31 6.55 2.44 -1.85
C GLY A 31 5.89 1.57 -0.78
N GLN A 32 5.94 2.02 0.47
CA GLN A 32 5.24 1.31 1.55
C GLN A 32 3.70 1.40 1.38
N PRO A 33 2.95 0.38 1.85
CA PRO A 33 1.50 0.46 1.90
C PRO A 33 1.00 1.72 2.63
N GLY A 34 -0.17 2.20 2.24
CA GLY A 34 -0.80 3.33 2.91
C GLY A 34 -1.21 3.02 4.36
N PRO A 35 -1.48 4.04 5.19
CA PRO A 35 -1.95 3.84 6.55
C PRO A 35 -3.33 3.18 6.58
N ALA A 36 -3.66 2.53 7.71
CA ALA A 36 -4.99 1.98 7.93
C ALA A 36 -6.07 3.07 7.86
N GLY A 37 -7.27 2.69 7.39
CA GLY A 37 -8.42 3.59 7.38
C GLY A 37 -8.89 3.98 8.80
N PRO A 38 -9.70 5.05 8.93
CA PRO A 38 -10.25 5.44 10.21
C PRO A 38 -11.21 4.36 10.75
N PRO A 39 -11.43 4.29 12.08
CA PRO A 39 -12.46 3.45 12.66
C PRO A 39 -13.84 3.72 12.06
N GLY A 40 -14.69 2.68 12.02
CA GLY A 40 -16.09 2.83 11.63
C GLY A 40 -16.86 3.77 12.57
N GLY A 41 -17.95 4.34 12.08
CA GLY A 41 -18.84 5.17 12.89
C GLY A 41 -19.48 4.39 14.03
N SER A 42 -19.89 5.09 15.09
CA SER A 42 -20.67 4.50 16.18
C SER A 42 -21.96 3.86 15.66
N GLY A 43 -22.38 2.77 16.30
CA GLY A 43 -23.68 2.17 16.05
C GLY A 43 -24.83 3.11 16.39
N THR A 44 -26.00 2.86 15.81
CA THR A 44 -27.23 3.60 16.13
C THR A 44 -27.63 3.36 17.59
N ALA A 45 -28.28 4.35 18.20
CA ALA A 45 -28.86 4.17 19.53
C ALA A 45 -29.84 2.99 19.54
N GLY A 46 -29.88 2.25 20.66
CA GLY A 46 -30.85 1.17 20.86
C GLY A 46 -32.28 1.71 20.94
N GLU A 47 -33.24 0.84 20.66
CA GLU A 47 -34.66 1.18 20.81
C GLU A 47 -35.00 1.50 22.27
N LYS A 48 -35.94 2.43 22.47
CA LYS A 48 -36.43 2.76 23.81
C LYS A 48 -37.09 1.52 24.43
N GLY A 49 -36.65 1.14 25.63
CA GLY A 49 -37.30 0.08 26.41
C GLY A 49 -38.73 0.49 26.79
N ILE A 50 -39.66 -0.46 26.73
CA ILE A 50 -41.05 -0.22 27.10
C ILE A 50 -41.22 -0.46 28.61
N CYS A 51 -41.51 0.59 29.37
CA CYS A 51 -41.78 0.49 30.80
C CYS A 51 -43.26 0.18 31.04
N PRO A 52 -43.62 -0.92 31.71
CA PRO A 52 -45.00 -1.15 32.13
C PRO A 52 -45.37 -0.16 33.23
N LYS A 53 -46.49 0.55 33.05
CA LYS A 53 -46.85 1.68 33.92
C LYS A 53 -47.38 1.23 35.29
N TYR A 54 -48.02 0.06 35.33
CA TYR A 54 -48.53 -0.58 36.55
C TYR A 54 -48.96 -2.01 36.22
N CYS A 55 -48.75 -2.92 37.17
CA CYS A 55 -49.30 -4.28 37.10
C CYS A 55 -50.77 -4.20 37.51
N ALA A 56 -51.69 -4.55 36.61
CA ALA A 56 -53.11 -4.57 36.96
C ALA A 56 -53.45 -5.83 37.77
N ILE A 57 -54.43 -5.73 38.67
CA ILE A 57 -54.80 -6.82 39.60
C ILE A 57 -55.29 -8.07 38.83
N ASP A 58 -55.74 -7.87 37.60
CA ASP A 58 -56.16 -8.86 36.61
C ASP A 58 -55.00 -9.47 35.79
N GLY A 59 -53.74 -9.15 36.10
CA GLY A 59 -52.55 -9.72 35.45
C GLY A 59 -52.21 -9.12 34.08
N GLY A 60 -52.92 -8.07 33.63
CA GLY A 60 -52.65 -7.38 32.38
C GLY A 60 -51.49 -6.38 32.50
N VAL A 61 -50.64 -6.32 31.47
CA VAL A 61 -49.58 -5.32 31.36
C VAL A 61 -50.05 -4.21 30.43
N PHE A 62 -50.06 -2.97 30.95
CA PHE A 62 -50.40 -1.77 30.19
C PHE A 62 -49.13 -0.97 29.90
N PHE A 63 -48.91 -0.72 28.61
CA PHE A 63 -47.77 0.07 28.14
C PHE A 63 -48.17 1.54 27.96
N GLU A 64 -47.19 2.44 27.98
CA GLU A 64 -47.43 3.88 27.82
C GLU A 64 -48.06 4.27 26.48
N ASP A 65 -47.99 3.39 25.47
CA ASP A 65 -48.62 3.57 24.16
C ASP A 65 -50.12 3.21 24.14
N GLY A 66 -50.69 2.76 25.26
CA GLY A 66 -52.09 2.36 25.38
C GLY A 66 -52.40 0.95 24.85
N THR A 67 -51.39 0.21 24.40
CA THR A 67 -51.56 -1.20 24.02
C THR A 67 -51.66 -2.08 25.27
N ARG A 68 -52.58 -3.05 25.23
CA ARG A 68 -52.70 -4.12 26.23
C ARG A 68 -52.07 -5.37 25.67
N ARG A 69 -51.16 -6.01 26.41
CA ARG A 69 -50.69 -7.38 26.11
C ARG A 69 -50.88 -8.30 27.32
#